data_AF-A0A2S9FHS8-F1
#
_entry.id   AF-A0A2S9FHS8-F1
#
_cell.length_a   1.000
_cell.length_b   1.000
_cell.length_c   1.000
_cell.angle_alpha   90.00
_cell.angle_beta   90.00
_cell.angle_gamma   90.00
#
_symmetry.space_group_name_H-M   'P 1'
#
loop_
_entity.id
_entity.type
_entity.pdbx_description
1 polymer ?
#
loop_
_entity_poly.entity_id
_entity_poly.type
_entity_poly.pdbx_seq_one_letter_code
_entity_poly.pdbx_strand_id
1 'polypeptide(L)'
;AGALIEIEGTPDDIDRFLTRLRGDPPPLAVIEAVDIEHIPASGGTGFRIEDTSRSDGGRTLVSPDVAMCADCEAELRDPADRRYRHAFVNCTNCGPRFTIIAALPYDRANTTMAAFPMCQGCAAEYADPSDRRFHAQPVCCPHCGPALSYRDGGGHRIAAEAGLRRARRLLRDGGILAVKGIGGYHLACDAANDDAVTELRRRKRRGDKPFAVMVAHPAMAR
;
A
#
# COMPACT_ATOMS: atom_id res chain seq x y z
N ALA A 1 -18.62 -10.05 -3.03
CA ALA A 1 -18.15 -11.36 -3.46
C ALA A 1 -16.90 -11.69 -2.64
N GLY A 2 -16.76 -12.91 -2.16
CA GLY A 2 -15.50 -13.37 -1.54
C GLY A 2 -14.51 -13.80 -2.62
N ALA A 3 -13.54 -14.62 -2.23
CA ALA A 3 -12.78 -15.45 -3.16
C ALA A 3 -13.56 -16.74 -3.43
N LEU A 4 -13.70 -17.13 -4.70
CA LEU A 4 -14.15 -18.46 -5.08
C LEU A 4 -12.91 -19.33 -5.29
N ILE A 5 -12.88 -20.50 -4.65
CA ILE A 5 -11.76 -21.43 -4.75
C ILE A 5 -12.34 -22.80 -5.07
N GLU A 6 -11.96 -23.34 -6.22
CA GLU A 6 -12.23 -24.73 -6.59
C GLU A 6 -10.95 -25.54 -6.29
N ILE A 7 -11.07 -26.57 -5.46
CA ILE A 7 -9.98 -27.49 -5.12
C ILE A 7 -10.40 -28.91 -5.43
N GLU A 8 -9.48 -29.68 -6.00
CA GLU A 8 -9.65 -31.10 -6.32
C GLU A 8 -8.45 -31.86 -5.74
N GLY A 9 -8.70 -32.97 -5.05
CA GLY A 9 -7.64 -33.72 -4.39
C GLY A 9 -8.17 -34.84 -3.51
N THR A 10 -7.28 -35.47 -2.76
CA THR A 10 -7.68 -36.44 -1.75
C THR A 10 -8.45 -35.76 -0.61
N PRO A 11 -9.31 -36.49 0.12
CA PRO A 11 -9.99 -35.93 1.29
C PRO A 11 -9.03 -35.28 2.30
N ASP A 12 -7.89 -35.94 2.58
CA ASP A 12 -6.87 -35.43 3.50
C ASP A 12 -6.25 -34.11 3.03
N ASP A 13 -6.00 -33.96 1.72
CA ASP A 13 -5.44 -32.72 1.17
C ASP A 13 -6.45 -31.57 1.20
N ILE A 14 -7.73 -31.86 0.93
CA ILE A 14 -8.84 -30.89 1.02
C ILE A 14 -9.02 -30.43 2.46
N ASP A 15 -9.06 -31.36 3.43
CA ASP A 15 -9.18 -31.04 4.85
C ASP A 15 -7.99 -30.22 5.36
N ARG A 16 -6.77 -30.56 4.90
CA ARG A 16 -5.56 -29.78 5.21
C ARG A 16 -5.65 -28.36 4.66
N PHE A 17 -6.13 -28.19 3.42
CA PHE A 17 -6.33 -26.88 2.82
C PHE A 17 -7.32 -26.04 3.63
N LEU A 18 -8.50 -26.59 3.95
CA LEU A 18 -9.55 -25.89 4.71
C LEU A 18 -9.09 -25.52 6.13
N THR A 19 -8.30 -26.40 6.76
CA THR A 19 -7.70 -26.13 8.07
C THR A 19 -6.75 -24.95 8.00
N ARG A 20 -5.85 -24.92 7.01
CA ARG A 20 -4.89 -23.82 6.83
C ARG A 20 -5.57 -22.51 6.44
N LEU A 21 -6.58 -22.56 5.58
CA LEU A 21 -7.34 -21.36 5.18
C LEU A 21 -7.94 -20.65 6.39
N ARG A 22 -8.42 -21.40 7.39
CA ARG A 22 -9.01 -20.85 8.62
C ARG A 22 -7.98 -20.52 9.70
N GLY A 23 -6.95 -21.35 9.86
CA GLY A 23 -5.98 -21.26 10.97
C GLY A 23 -4.73 -20.44 10.67
N ASP A 24 -4.41 -20.21 9.40
CA ASP A 24 -3.21 -19.51 8.93
C ASP A 24 -3.54 -18.56 7.75
N PRO A 25 -4.53 -17.65 7.89
CA PRO A 25 -4.86 -16.72 6.83
C PRO A 25 -3.78 -15.63 6.67
N PRO A 26 -3.72 -14.94 5.53
CA PRO A 26 -2.84 -13.79 5.36
C PRO A 26 -3.04 -12.75 6.48
N PRO A 27 -2.00 -11.99 6.89
CA PRO A 27 -2.07 -11.10 8.07
C PRO A 27 -3.18 -10.05 8.06
N LEU A 28 -3.66 -9.66 6.86
CA LEU A 28 -4.73 -8.66 6.68
C LEU A 28 -6.10 -9.28 6.40
N ALA A 29 -6.17 -10.60 6.25
CA ALA A 29 -7.41 -11.27 5.88
C ALA A 29 -8.35 -11.34 7.09
N VAL A 30 -9.60 -10.93 6.87
CA VAL A 30 -10.72 -11.14 7.78
C VAL A 30 -11.69 -12.06 7.06
N ILE A 31 -11.73 -13.32 7.48
CA ILE A 31 -12.62 -14.33 6.91
C ILE A 31 -13.91 -14.34 7.73
N GLU A 32 -14.99 -13.78 7.18
CA GLU A 32 -16.30 -13.75 7.86
C GLU A 32 -17.02 -15.09 7.81
N ALA A 33 -16.96 -15.77 6.65
CA ALA A 33 -17.59 -17.06 6.41
C ALA A 33 -16.79 -17.86 5.38
N VAL A 34 -16.94 -19.19 5.45
CA VAL A 34 -16.43 -20.13 4.45
C VAL A 34 -17.56 -21.11 4.14
N ASP A 35 -18.19 -20.91 2.99
CA ASP A 35 -19.21 -21.80 2.46
C ASP A 35 -18.56 -22.87 1.58
N ILE A 36 -18.95 -24.13 1.75
CA ILE A 36 -18.35 -25.27 1.05
C ILE A 36 -19.44 -26.02 0.29
N GLU A 37 -19.22 -26.20 -1.01
CA GLU A 37 -20.06 -27.00 -1.90
C GLU A 37 -19.21 -28.10 -2.54
N HIS A 38 -19.72 -29.34 -2.54
CA HIS A 38 -19.06 -30.46 -3.20
C HIS A 38 -19.52 -30.53 -4.65
N ILE A 39 -18.57 -30.47 -5.58
CA ILE A 39 -18.82 -30.52 -7.02
C ILE A 39 -18.06 -31.70 -7.66
N PRO A 40 -18.50 -32.21 -8.82
CA PRO A 40 -17.77 -33.25 -9.53
C PRO A 40 -16.35 -32.80 -9.90
N ALA A 41 -15.40 -33.71 -9.76
CA ALA A 41 -14.02 -33.51 -10.20
C ALA A 41 -13.99 -33.21 -11.71
N SER A 42 -13.25 -32.17 -12.07
CA SER A 42 -13.05 -31.76 -13.47
C SER A 42 -11.86 -32.48 -14.11
N GLY A 43 -10.95 -32.99 -13.28
CA GLY A 43 -9.73 -33.65 -13.69
C GLY A 43 -8.65 -32.64 -14.09
N GLY A 44 -7.39 -33.00 -13.82
CA GLY A 44 -6.23 -32.19 -14.17
C GLY A 44 -5.15 -32.23 -13.10
N THR A 45 -4.07 -31.50 -13.34
CA THR A 45 -3.02 -31.28 -12.34
C THR A 45 -2.60 -29.81 -12.39
N GLY A 46 -2.29 -29.25 -11.23
CA GLY A 46 -1.82 -27.87 -11.09
C GLY A 46 -2.86 -26.94 -10.45
N PHE A 47 -2.44 -25.69 -10.26
CA PHE A 47 -3.24 -24.62 -9.67
C PHE A 47 -3.10 -23.38 -10.55
N ARG A 48 -4.22 -22.67 -10.76
CA ARG A 48 -4.25 -21.42 -11.53
C ARG A 48 -5.12 -20.40 -10.82
N ILE A 49 -4.70 -19.14 -10.88
CA ILE A 49 -5.48 -18.00 -10.40
C ILE A 49 -6.26 -17.49 -11.60
N GLU A 50 -7.59 -17.62 -11.54
CA GLU A 50 -8.49 -17.19 -12.61
C GLU A 50 -8.68 -15.67 -12.63
N ASP A 51 -9.00 -15.14 -13.81
CA ASP A 51 -9.42 -13.76 -13.97
C ASP A 51 -10.73 -13.48 -13.22
N THR A 52 -10.88 -12.24 -12.75
CA THR A 52 -11.99 -11.87 -11.87
C THR A 52 -13.33 -11.65 -12.60
N SER A 53 -13.50 -12.20 -13.80
CA SER A 53 -14.68 -12.02 -14.66
C SER A 53 -15.94 -12.72 -14.15
N ARG A 54 -15.85 -13.57 -13.12
CA ARG A 54 -16.97 -14.34 -12.56
C ARG A 54 -17.70 -13.67 -11.38
N SER A 55 -17.59 -12.35 -11.20
CA SER A 55 -18.31 -11.66 -10.10
C SER A 55 -19.70 -11.17 -10.54
N ASP A 56 -20.76 -11.83 -10.08
CA ASP A 56 -22.18 -11.43 -10.27
C ASP A 56 -22.59 -10.20 -9.43
N GLY A 57 -21.72 -9.19 -9.32
CA GLY A 57 -22.05 -7.93 -8.64
C GLY A 57 -22.21 -8.04 -7.11
N GLY A 58 -21.79 -9.14 -6.48
CA GLY A 58 -21.81 -9.28 -5.02
C GLY A 58 -20.89 -8.28 -4.33
N ARG A 59 -21.31 -7.68 -3.21
CA ARG A 59 -20.51 -6.74 -2.41
C ARG A 59 -19.29 -7.41 -1.80
N THR A 60 -18.07 -6.99 -2.17
CA THR A 60 -16.80 -7.46 -1.57
C THR A 60 -16.32 -6.41 -0.59
N LEU A 61 -15.83 -6.84 0.57
CA LEU A 61 -15.19 -5.94 1.52
C LEU A 61 -13.87 -5.43 0.93
N VAL A 62 -13.68 -4.12 0.99
CA VAL A 62 -12.43 -3.47 0.59
C VAL A 62 -11.53 -3.37 1.81
N SER A 63 -10.31 -3.88 1.72
CA SER A 63 -9.32 -3.71 2.78
C SER A 63 -9.06 -2.22 3.05
N PRO A 64 -8.94 -1.80 4.32
CA PRO A 64 -8.44 -0.47 4.63
C PRO A 64 -7.00 -0.31 4.15
N ASP A 65 -6.53 0.94 4.07
CA ASP A 65 -5.10 1.23 3.88
C ASP A 65 -4.30 0.78 5.10
N VAL A 66 -3.13 0.22 4.89
CA VAL A 66 -2.30 -0.35 5.95
C VAL A 66 -0.91 0.30 5.95
N ALA A 67 -0.40 0.62 7.13
CA ALA A 67 0.95 1.14 7.31
C ALA A 67 2.01 0.16 6.77
N MET A 68 3.17 0.69 6.38
CA MET A 68 4.30 -0.12 5.88
C MET A 68 4.68 -1.23 6.88
N CYS A 69 4.84 -2.46 6.39
CA CYS A 69 5.31 -3.58 7.22
C CYS A 69 6.83 -3.52 7.44
N ALA A 70 7.32 -4.27 8.43
CA ALA A 70 8.75 -4.35 8.76
C ALA A 70 9.62 -4.81 7.58
N ASP A 71 9.12 -5.74 6.75
CA ASP A 71 9.89 -6.24 5.59
C ASP A 71 10.07 -5.16 4.51
N CYS A 72 9.03 -4.35 4.26
CA CYS A 72 9.14 -3.23 3.33
C CYS A 72 10.00 -2.10 3.91
N GLU A 73 9.97 -1.90 5.23
CA GLU A 73 10.87 -0.96 5.91
C GLU A 73 12.34 -1.39 5.79
N ALA A 74 12.63 -2.68 5.92
CA ALA A 74 13.98 -3.22 5.76
C ALA A 74 14.53 -2.94 4.35
N GLU A 75 13.76 -3.24 3.30
CA GLU A 75 14.16 -2.92 1.91
C GLU A 75 14.33 -1.42 1.67
N LEU A 76 13.44 -0.60 2.23
CA LEU A 76 13.52 0.84 2.09
C LEU A 76 14.86 1.38 2.63
N ARG A 77 15.44 0.69 3.62
CA ARG A 77 16.67 1.06 4.31
C ARG A 77 17.92 0.35 3.77
N ASP A 78 17.78 -0.72 3.00
CA ASP A 78 18.91 -1.49 2.47
C ASP A 78 19.47 -0.88 1.17
N PRO A 79 20.72 -0.37 1.15
CA PRO A 79 21.33 0.18 -0.05
C PRO A 79 21.53 -0.83 -1.20
N ALA A 80 21.51 -2.13 -0.91
CA ALA A 80 21.62 -3.18 -1.92
C ALA A 80 20.26 -3.54 -2.55
N ASP A 81 19.15 -3.17 -1.92
CA ASP A 81 17.82 -3.44 -2.43
C ASP A 81 17.45 -2.49 -3.58
N ARG A 82 16.80 -3.02 -4.61
CA ARG A 82 16.33 -2.22 -5.77
C ARG A 82 15.29 -1.16 -5.41
N ARG A 83 14.66 -1.27 -4.24
CA ARG A 83 13.68 -0.34 -3.66
C ARG A 83 14.29 0.52 -2.55
N TYR A 84 15.61 0.57 -2.42
CA TYR A 84 16.29 1.47 -1.51
C TYR A 84 15.76 2.90 -1.63
N ARG A 85 15.24 3.45 -0.52
CA ARG A 85 14.65 4.79 -0.42
C ARG A 85 13.48 5.06 -1.38
N HIS A 86 12.83 4.03 -1.92
CA HIS A 86 11.67 4.17 -2.78
C HIS A 86 10.40 4.48 -1.97
N ALA A 87 9.90 5.71 -2.10
CA ALA A 87 8.79 6.23 -1.28
C ALA A 87 7.42 5.53 -1.46
N PHE A 88 7.27 4.67 -2.46
CA PHE A 88 6.03 3.95 -2.75
C PHE A 88 6.17 2.44 -2.54
N VAL A 89 7.20 1.99 -1.80
CA VAL A 89 7.38 0.57 -1.48
C VAL A 89 6.16 0.02 -0.72
N ASN A 90 5.69 -1.14 -1.16
CA ASN A 90 4.63 -1.92 -0.53
C ASN A 90 4.78 -3.41 -0.91
N CYS A 91 3.92 -4.24 -0.31
CA CYS A 91 3.73 -5.65 -0.63
C CYS A 91 2.25 -6.03 -0.48
N THR A 92 1.92 -7.31 -0.60
CA THR A 92 0.56 -7.85 -0.37
C THR A 92 0.05 -7.57 1.05
N ASN A 93 0.94 -7.44 2.03
CA ASN A 93 0.61 -7.26 3.45
C ASN A 93 0.60 -5.79 3.93
N CYS A 94 0.84 -4.81 3.07
CA CYS A 94 0.84 -3.40 3.48
C CYS A 94 0.56 -2.41 2.34
N GLY A 95 0.46 -1.13 2.69
CA GLY A 95 0.35 -0.02 1.75
C GLY A 95 -1.11 0.36 1.45
N PRO A 96 -1.31 1.24 0.46
CA PRO A 96 -2.64 1.73 0.12
C PRO A 96 -3.52 0.62 -0.47
N ARG A 97 -4.80 0.67 -0.14
CA ARG A 97 -5.87 -0.22 -0.61
C ARG A 97 -7.07 0.66 -0.95
N PHE A 98 -7.99 0.87 0.00
CA PHE A 98 -9.21 1.66 -0.19
C PHE A 98 -8.98 2.97 -0.94
N THR A 99 -7.95 3.74 -0.59
CA THR A 99 -7.68 5.05 -1.21
C THR A 99 -7.25 5.02 -2.67
N ILE A 100 -6.83 3.87 -3.20
CA ILE A 100 -6.37 3.73 -4.58
C ILE A 100 -7.27 2.85 -5.44
N ILE A 101 -8.28 2.20 -4.85
CA ILE A 101 -9.22 1.35 -5.59
C ILE A 101 -10.27 2.25 -6.25
N ALA A 102 -10.36 2.16 -7.57
CA ALA A 102 -11.35 2.91 -8.36
C ALA A 102 -12.65 2.09 -8.53
N ALA A 103 -12.52 0.77 -8.70
CA ALA A 103 -13.65 -0.14 -8.84
C ALA A 103 -13.29 -1.53 -8.30
N LEU A 104 -14.32 -2.34 -8.05
CA LEU A 104 -14.17 -3.77 -7.80
C LEU A 104 -14.46 -4.55 -9.11
N PRO A 105 -13.80 -5.68 -9.35
CA PRO A 105 -12.89 -6.40 -8.45
C PRO A 105 -11.51 -5.75 -8.24
N TYR A 106 -10.85 -6.10 -7.12
CA TYR A 106 -9.53 -5.56 -6.78
C TYR A 106 -8.43 -6.13 -7.69
N ASP A 107 -8.21 -5.42 -8.77
CA ASP A 107 -7.18 -5.66 -9.77
C ASP A 107 -6.47 -4.34 -10.06
N ARG A 108 -5.17 -4.39 -10.40
CA ARG A 108 -4.36 -3.25 -10.77
C ARG A 108 -5.06 -2.35 -11.79
N ALA A 109 -5.71 -2.93 -12.80
CA ALA A 109 -6.44 -2.20 -13.83
C ALA A 109 -7.58 -1.32 -13.26
N ASN A 110 -8.14 -1.73 -12.12
CA ASN A 110 -9.21 -1.02 -11.41
C ASN A 110 -8.68 -0.18 -10.24
N THR A 111 -7.41 0.22 -10.27
CA THR A 111 -6.79 1.10 -9.28
C THR A 111 -6.12 2.30 -9.93
N THR A 112 -5.74 3.30 -9.13
CA THR A 112 -4.90 4.40 -9.61
C THR A 112 -3.52 3.95 -10.11
N MET A 113 -3.12 2.70 -9.86
CA MET A 113 -1.87 2.12 -10.36
C MET A 113 -1.97 1.64 -11.82
N ALA A 114 -3.17 1.63 -12.43
CA ALA A 114 -3.37 1.29 -13.83
C ALA A 114 -2.55 2.18 -14.79
N ALA A 115 -2.31 3.45 -14.42
CA ALA A 115 -1.52 4.39 -15.20
C ALA A 115 0.01 4.12 -15.15
N PHE A 116 0.45 3.13 -14.38
CA PHE A 116 1.85 2.79 -14.15
C PHE A 116 2.12 1.34 -14.59
N PRO A 117 2.45 1.07 -15.85
CA PRO A 117 2.75 -0.28 -16.32
C PRO A 117 3.92 -0.89 -15.55
N MET A 118 3.84 -2.17 -15.18
CA MET A 118 4.95 -2.85 -14.48
C MET A 118 6.16 -2.99 -15.40
N CYS A 119 7.36 -2.68 -14.90
CA CYS A 119 8.59 -3.10 -15.58
C CYS A 119 8.78 -4.62 -15.44
N GLN A 120 9.70 -5.19 -16.24
CA GLN A 120 10.02 -6.62 -16.21
C GLN A 120 10.31 -7.15 -14.79
N GLY A 121 11.10 -6.41 -14.01
CA GLY A 121 11.43 -6.81 -12.65
C GLY A 121 10.25 -6.80 -11.67
N CYS A 122 9.27 -5.92 -11.85
CA CYS A 122 8.03 -5.94 -11.04
C CYS A 122 7.06 -7.01 -11.53
N ALA A 123 7.00 -7.25 -12.84
CA ALA A 123 6.15 -8.28 -13.42
C ALA A 123 6.60 -9.70 -13.01
N ALA A 124 7.92 -9.94 -12.93
CA ALA A 124 8.47 -11.19 -12.42
C ALA A 124 8.04 -11.47 -10.97
N GLU A 125 8.26 -10.51 -10.06
CA GLU A 125 7.84 -10.64 -8.66
C GLU A 125 6.31 -10.77 -8.52
N TYR A 126 5.54 -10.08 -9.36
CA TYR A 126 4.07 -10.17 -9.36
C TYR A 126 3.58 -11.57 -9.73
N ALA A 127 4.29 -12.28 -10.61
CA ALA A 127 3.92 -13.58 -11.13
C ALA A 127 4.54 -14.77 -10.37
N ASP A 128 5.53 -14.54 -9.51
CA ASP A 128 6.24 -15.59 -8.77
C ASP A 128 5.55 -15.89 -7.42
N PRO A 129 4.95 -17.09 -7.23
CA PRO A 129 4.28 -17.47 -5.98
C PRO A 129 5.19 -17.52 -4.75
N SER A 130 6.51 -17.59 -4.95
CA SER A 130 7.49 -17.58 -3.87
C SER A 130 7.91 -16.17 -3.45
N ASP A 131 7.60 -15.14 -4.25
CA ASP A 131 7.85 -13.76 -3.90
C ASP A 131 6.70 -13.20 -3.06
N ARG A 132 7.03 -12.43 -2.02
CA ARG A 132 6.03 -11.78 -1.17
C ARG A 132 5.19 -10.71 -1.89
N ARG A 133 5.56 -10.34 -3.12
CA ARG A 133 4.83 -9.44 -4.01
C ARG A 133 4.00 -10.18 -5.06
N PHE A 134 3.89 -11.50 -4.95
CA PHE A 134 2.95 -12.29 -5.74
C PHE A 134 1.54 -11.67 -5.68
N HIS A 135 1.00 -11.28 -6.83
CA HIS A 135 -0.29 -10.57 -6.93
C HIS A 135 -0.44 -9.29 -6.08
N ALA A 136 0.66 -8.63 -5.70
CA ALA A 136 0.60 -7.31 -5.10
C ALA A 136 0.14 -6.28 -6.15
N GLN A 137 -1.16 -6.01 -6.23
CA GLN A 137 -1.75 -5.09 -7.20
C GLN A 137 -1.06 -3.71 -7.29
N PRO A 138 -0.60 -3.08 -6.19
CA PRO A 138 0.07 -1.79 -6.24
C PRO A 138 1.61 -1.90 -6.31
N VAL A 139 2.16 -3.07 -6.67
CA VAL A 139 3.60 -3.26 -6.80
C VAL A 139 4.18 -2.26 -7.79
N CYS A 140 5.29 -1.65 -7.39
CA CYS A 140 6.11 -0.82 -8.26
C CYS A 140 7.53 -0.73 -7.72
N CYS A 141 8.37 -0.04 -8.48
CA CYS A 141 9.75 0.29 -8.15
C CYS A 141 10.09 1.69 -8.71
N PRO A 142 11.29 2.24 -8.46
CA PRO A 142 11.68 3.54 -8.99
C PRO A 142 11.58 3.70 -10.52
N HIS A 143 11.62 2.59 -11.28
CA HIS A 143 11.56 2.62 -12.75
C HIS A 143 10.13 2.69 -13.30
N CYS A 144 9.16 2.07 -12.64
CA CYS A 144 7.82 1.88 -13.19
C CYS A 144 6.70 2.49 -12.34
N GLY A 145 7.04 2.97 -11.14
CA GLY A 145 6.10 3.53 -10.19
C GLY A 145 5.97 5.05 -10.26
N PRO A 146 5.14 5.62 -9.36
CA PRO A 146 5.05 7.06 -9.19
C PRO A 146 6.39 7.67 -8.76
N ALA A 147 6.59 8.94 -9.11
CA ALA A 147 7.76 9.71 -8.72
C ALA A 147 7.38 10.83 -7.74
N LEU A 148 8.19 11.01 -6.70
CA LEU A 148 8.08 12.17 -5.82
C LEU A 148 8.53 13.44 -6.54
N SER A 149 7.91 14.56 -6.18
CA SER A 149 8.44 15.88 -6.53
C SER A 149 8.05 16.92 -5.49
N TYR A 150 8.93 17.89 -5.28
CA TYR A 150 8.69 19.10 -4.52
C TYR A 150 8.22 20.23 -5.44
N ARG A 151 7.29 21.06 -4.99
CA ARG A 151 6.84 22.27 -5.69
C ARG A 151 6.91 23.46 -4.74
N ASP A 152 7.57 24.54 -5.16
CA ASP A 152 7.63 25.78 -4.38
C ASP A 152 6.44 26.72 -4.65
N GLY A 153 6.42 27.88 -3.97
CA GLY A 153 5.39 28.90 -4.14
C GLY A 153 5.37 29.56 -5.51
N GLY A 154 6.49 29.55 -6.24
CA GLY A 154 6.58 29.99 -7.64
C GLY A 154 6.11 28.93 -8.64
N GLY A 155 5.82 27.72 -8.16
CA GLY A 155 5.37 26.59 -8.95
C GLY A 155 6.49 25.79 -9.61
N HIS A 156 7.75 26.09 -9.30
CA HIS A 156 8.90 25.35 -9.80
C HIS A 156 8.93 23.95 -9.18
N ARG A 157 9.14 22.93 -10.04
CA ARG A 157 9.09 21.52 -9.66
C ARG A 157 10.51 20.94 -9.60
N ILE A 158 10.85 20.36 -8.46
CA ILE A 158 12.12 19.67 -8.22
C ILE A 158 11.82 18.18 -8.00
N ALA A 159 12.37 17.31 -8.84
CA ALA A 159 12.08 15.89 -8.81
C ALA A 159 12.86 15.11 -7.74
N ALA A 160 12.28 13.98 -7.34
CA ALA A 160 12.93 12.88 -6.61
C ALA A 160 13.74 13.34 -5.38
N GLU A 161 14.97 12.84 -5.24
CA GLU A 161 15.83 13.03 -4.08
C GLU A 161 16.18 14.51 -3.83
N ALA A 162 16.40 15.29 -4.90
CA ALA A 162 16.65 16.72 -4.78
C ALA A 162 15.43 17.46 -4.17
N GLY A 163 14.23 17.07 -4.61
CA GLY A 163 12.98 17.57 -4.06
C GLY A 163 12.80 17.19 -2.59
N LEU A 164 13.10 15.94 -2.22
CA LEU A 164 13.05 15.49 -0.84
C LEU A 164 14.05 16.25 0.05
N ARG A 165 15.28 16.48 -0.42
CA ARG A 165 16.27 17.29 0.31
C ARG A 165 15.81 18.73 0.48
N ARG A 166 15.18 19.33 -0.53
CA ARG A 166 14.60 20.68 -0.44
C ARG A 166 13.45 20.74 0.56
N ALA A 167 12.55 19.77 0.54
CA ALA A 167 11.45 19.64 1.50
C ALA A 167 11.97 19.52 2.95
N ARG A 168 13.00 18.70 3.18
CA ARG A 168 13.64 18.56 4.50
C ARG A 168 14.28 19.86 4.99
N ARG A 169 14.98 20.59 4.12
CA ARG A 169 15.55 21.90 4.46
C ARG A 169 14.45 22.89 4.82
N LEU A 170 13.40 22.99 4.00
CA LEU A 170 12.27 23.88 4.27
C LEU A 170 11.69 23.68 5.68
N LEU A 171 11.45 22.43 6.09
CA LEU A 171 10.91 22.14 7.43
C LEU A 171 11.90 22.52 8.54
N ARG A 172 13.19 22.22 8.36
CA ARG A 172 14.24 22.59 9.33
C ARG A 172 14.42 24.10 9.47
N ASP A 173 14.21 24.83 8.38
CA ASP A 173 14.31 26.29 8.33
C ASP A 173 13.03 26.98 8.85
N GLY A 174 12.12 26.26 9.53
CA GLY A 174 10.88 26.80 10.10
C GLY A 174 9.73 26.97 9.10
N GLY A 175 9.87 26.43 7.88
CA GLY A 175 8.84 26.50 6.85
C GLY A 175 7.67 25.53 7.06
N ILE A 176 6.58 25.80 6.34
CA ILE A 176 5.38 24.95 6.30
C ILE A 176 5.33 24.25 4.94
N LEU A 177 5.17 22.92 4.94
CA LEU A 177 5.13 22.09 3.75
C LEU A 177 3.78 21.36 3.63
N ALA A 178 3.18 21.39 2.44
CA ALA A 178 2.10 20.46 2.10
C ALA A 178 2.69 19.11 1.65
N VAL A 179 2.33 18.03 2.32
CA VAL A 179 2.79 16.66 2.03
C VAL A 179 1.59 15.83 1.55
N LYS A 180 1.69 15.28 0.34
CA LYS A 180 0.71 14.30 -0.17
C LYS A 180 0.94 12.97 0.56
N GLY A 181 0.02 12.61 1.44
CA GLY A 181 -0.07 11.27 2.02
C GLY A 181 -0.94 10.35 1.17
N ILE A 182 -1.34 9.22 1.76
CA ILE A 182 -2.17 8.20 1.08
C ILE A 182 -3.59 8.74 0.83
N GLY A 183 -4.28 9.21 1.86
CA GLY A 183 -5.67 9.68 1.77
C GLY A 183 -5.86 11.18 1.47
N GLY A 184 -4.80 11.93 1.19
CA GLY A 184 -4.90 13.37 0.95
C GLY A 184 -3.66 14.16 1.33
N TYR A 185 -3.79 15.48 1.44
CA TYR A 185 -2.70 16.36 1.82
C TYR A 185 -2.73 16.73 3.30
N HIS A 186 -1.54 16.76 3.90
CA HIS A 186 -1.31 17.32 5.24
C HIS A 186 -0.44 18.56 5.14
N LEU A 187 -0.66 19.53 6.04
CA LEU A 187 0.29 20.63 6.27
C LEU A 187 1.19 20.23 7.43
N ALA A 188 2.50 20.24 7.20
CA ALA A 188 3.52 19.89 8.18
C ALA A 188 4.44 21.07 8.44
N CYS A 189 4.85 21.23 9.68
CA CYS A 189 5.92 22.13 10.13
C CYS A 189 6.69 21.42 11.24
N ASP A 190 7.82 21.98 11.66
CA ASP A 190 8.48 21.52 12.88
C ASP A 190 7.60 21.82 14.09
N ALA A 191 7.28 20.80 14.89
CA ALA A 191 6.43 20.93 16.06
C ALA A 191 7.14 21.56 17.26
N ALA A 192 8.48 21.60 17.25
CA ALA A 192 9.30 22.24 18.27
C ALA A 192 9.61 23.71 17.95
N ASN A 193 9.15 24.23 16.81
CA ASN A 193 9.35 25.62 16.40
C ASN A 193 8.05 26.41 16.58
N ASP A 194 7.98 27.19 17.67
CA ASP A 194 6.80 27.96 18.05
C ASP A 194 6.36 28.96 16.97
N ASP A 195 7.31 29.60 16.27
CA ASP A 195 7.03 30.52 15.17
C ASP A 195 6.35 29.80 13.99
N ALA A 196 6.86 28.62 13.63
CA ALA A 196 6.30 27.82 12.54
C ALA A 196 4.88 27.33 12.87
N VAL A 197 4.65 26.89 14.12
CA VAL A 197 3.33 26.45 14.60
C VAL A 197 2.35 27.61 14.63
N THR A 198 2.77 28.78 15.12
CA THR A 198 1.96 30.00 15.16
C THR A 198 1.58 30.45 13.76
N GLU A 199 2.54 30.47 12.83
CA GLU A 199 2.28 30.82 11.43
C GLU A 199 1.35 29.82 10.74
N LEU A 200 1.46 28.52 11.06
CA LEU A 200 0.53 27.51 10.54
C LEU A 200 -0.90 27.74 11.04
N ARG A 201 -1.11 28.06 12.33
CA ARG A 201 -2.44 28.42 12.86
C ARG A 201 -3.01 29.61 12.14
N ARG A 202 -2.21 30.68 11.99
CA ARG A 202 -2.62 31.91 11.34
C ARG A 202 -3.03 31.68 9.88
N ARG A 203 -2.19 30.99 9.09
CA ARG A 203 -2.49 30.69 7.67
C ARG A 203 -3.69 29.76 7.49
N LYS A 204 -3.81 28.74 8.34
CA LYS A 204 -4.92 27.77 8.29
C LYS A 204 -6.22 28.33 8.86
N ARG A 205 -6.18 29.50 9.51
CA ARG A 205 -7.28 30.07 10.32
C ARG A 205 -7.84 29.04 11.29
N ARG A 206 -6.92 28.29 11.92
CA ARG A 206 -7.24 27.27 12.93
C ARG A 206 -6.86 27.90 14.26
N GLY A 207 -7.86 28.35 15.03
CA GLY A 207 -7.67 28.90 16.38
C GLY A 207 -7.07 27.86 17.34
N ASP A 208 -7.68 27.64 18.49
CA ASP A 208 -7.02 26.83 19.54
C ASP A 208 -7.14 25.32 19.35
N LYS A 209 -7.78 24.85 18.27
CA LYS A 209 -7.93 23.41 18.00
C LYS A 209 -6.55 22.73 17.96
N PRO A 210 -6.31 21.68 18.78
CA PRO A 210 -5.02 21.00 18.84
C PRO A 210 -4.52 20.50 17.48
N PHE A 211 -3.20 20.47 17.29
CA PHE A 211 -2.58 19.81 16.15
C PHE A 211 -2.18 18.38 16.52
N ALA A 212 -2.24 17.49 15.55
CA ALA A 212 -1.59 16.19 15.66
C ALA A 212 -0.08 16.37 15.44
N VAL A 213 0.72 15.57 16.15
CA VAL A 213 2.18 15.56 16.03
C VAL A 213 2.62 14.15 15.63
N MET A 214 3.54 14.07 14.67
CA MET A 214 4.19 12.83 14.26
C MET A 214 5.57 12.77 14.92
N VAL A 215 5.84 11.66 15.61
CA VAL A 215 7.15 11.41 16.23
C VAL A 215 7.87 10.27 15.51
N ALA A 216 9.21 10.22 15.62
CA ALA A 216 10.01 9.24 14.89
C ALA A 216 9.81 7.80 15.41
N HIS A 217 9.56 7.64 16.71
CA HIS A 217 9.30 6.35 17.34
C HIS A 217 8.39 6.49 18.55
N PRO A 218 7.64 5.44 18.94
CA PRO A 218 6.67 5.50 20.04
C PRO A 218 7.25 5.99 21.38
N ALA A 219 8.53 5.71 21.64
CA ALA A 219 9.20 6.17 22.87
C ALA A 219 9.32 7.70 22.98
N MET A 220 9.22 8.47 21.88
CA MET A 220 9.19 9.94 21.92
C MET A 220 7.83 10.51 22.30
N ALA A 221 6.76 9.71 22.23
CA ALA A 221 5.40 10.15 22.57
C ALA A 221 5.03 9.92 24.03
N ARG A 222 5.96 9.34 24.81
CA ARG A 222 5.81 9.08 26.26
C ARG A 222 6.51 10.18 27.03
#